data_AF-A0A845ZI99-F1
#
_entry.id   AF-A0A845ZI99-F1
#
_cell.length_a   1.000
_cell.length_b   1.000
_cell.length_c   1.000
_cell.angle_alpha   90.00
_cell.angle_beta   90.00
_cell.angle_gamma   90.00
#
_symmetry.space_group_name_H-M   'P 1'
#
loop_
_entity.id
_entity.type
_entity.pdbx_description
1 polymer ?
#
loop_
_entity_poly.entity_id
_entity_poly.type
_entity_poly.pdbx_seq_one_letter_code
_entity_poly.pdbx_strand_id
1 'polypeptide(L)' 'METRLILAIRGITKKVVLDVELLGFGEGMRGAYLSGWEATTTIDRTEFGVNGGQPA' A
#
# COMPACT_ATOMS: atom_id res chain seq x y z
N MET A 1 -10.77 3.11 -4.26
CA MET A 1 -10.36 4.50 -4.62
C MET A 1 -8.90 4.44 -5.01
N GLU A 2 -8.55 4.89 -6.22
CA GLU A 2 -7.15 4.86 -6.65
C GLU A 2 -6.36 6.05 -6.12
N THR A 3 -5.24 5.78 -5.46
CA THR A 3 -4.33 6.79 -4.92
C THR A 3 -2.92 6.57 -5.43
N ARG A 4 -2.23 7.65 -5.82
CA ARG A 4 -0.83 7.60 -6.27
C ARG A 4 0.11 7.99 -5.14
N LEU A 5 1.11 7.16 -4.87
CA LEU A 5 2.12 7.44 -3.84
C LEU A 5 3.53 7.04 -4.28
N ILE A 6 4.50 7.43 -3.46
CA ILE A 6 5.91 7.10 -3.66
C ILE A 6 6.27 5.89 -2.80
N LEU A 7 6.73 4.82 -3.45
CA LEU A 7 7.24 3.62 -2.81
C LEU A 7 8.76 3.57 -3.00
N ALA A 8 9.48 3.44 -1.89
CA ALA A 8 10.92 3.27 -1.88
C ALA A 8 11.28 1.88 -1.33
N ILE A 9 11.90 1.06 -2.17
CA ILE A 9 12.40 -0.27 -1.79
C ILE A 9 13.86 -0.36 -2.24
N ARG A 10 14.76 -0.75 -1.32
CA ARG A 10 16.20 -0.88 -1.57
C ARG A 10 16.86 0.36 -2.21
N GLY A 11 16.41 1.55 -1.84
CA GLY A 11 16.92 2.81 -2.39
C GLY A 11 16.39 3.18 -3.78
N ILE A 12 15.60 2.31 -4.43
CA ILE A 12 14.89 2.63 -5.67
C ILE A 12 13.52 3.21 -5.30
N THR A 13 13.25 4.41 -5.80
CA THR A 13 12.04 5.18 -5.49
C THR A 13 11.17 5.31 -6.73
N LYS A 14 9.92 4.85 -6.66
CA LYS A 14 8.98 4.84 -7.79
C LYS A 14 7.59 5.28 -7.37
N LYS A 15 6.82 5.78 -8.33
CA LYS A 15 5.39 6.05 -8.17
C LYS A 15 4.62 4.75 -8.35
N VAL A 16 3.73 4.43 -7.42
CA VAL A 16 2.82 3.27 -7.47
C VAL A 16 1.38 3.73 -7.27
N VAL A 17 0.43 2.95 -7.78
CA VAL A 17 -1.01 3.18 -7.63
C VAL A 17 -1.54 2.15 -6.65
N LEU A 18 -2.21 2.60 -5.60
CA LEU A 18 -2.90 1.74 -4.66
C LEU A 18 -4.40 1.84 -4.92
N ASP A 19 -5.08 0.69 -4.86
CA ASP A 19 -6.50 0.67 -4.65
C ASP A 19 -6.78 0.70 -3.15
N VAL A 20 -7.54 1.71 -2.72
CA VAL A 20 -7.79 2.02 -1.31
C VAL A 20 -9.28 1.96 -1.04
N GLU A 21 -9.67 1.21 -0.02
CA GLU A 21 -11.04 1.09 0.44
C GLU A 21 -11.19 1.67 1.86
N LEU A 22 -12.21 2.51 2.04
CA LEU A 22 -12.66 2.95 3.35
C LEU A 22 -13.61 1.89 3.89
N LEU A 23 -13.18 1.19 4.94
CA LEU A 23 -13.96 0.11 5.56
C LEU A 23 -15.08 0.66 6.45
N GLY A 24 -14.90 1.87 6.98
CA GLY A 24 -15.92 2.56 7.77
C GLY A 24 -15.33 3.37 8.92
N PHE A 25 -16.24 4.00 9.67
CA PHE A 25 -15.94 4.79 10.86
C PHE A 25 -16.64 4.18 12.07
N GLY A 26 -16.03 4.30 13.26
CA GLY A 26 -16.63 3.79 14.49
C GLY A 26 -15.92 4.27 15.74
N GLU A 27 -16.57 4.05 16.89
CA GLU A 27 -15.97 4.32 18.19
C GLU A 27 -15.02 3.17 18.58
N GLY A 28 -13.76 3.52 18.80
CA GLY A 28 -12.75 2.68 19.42
C GLY A 28 -12.86 2.66 20.95
N MET A 29 -11.97 1.90 21.58
CA MET A 29 -11.92 1.81 23.04
C MET A 29 -11.84 3.20 23.68
N ARG A 30 -12.65 3.43 24.72
CA ARG A 30 -12.77 4.71 25.44
C ARG A 30 -13.32 5.87 24.58
N GLY A 31 -14.07 5.58 23.51
CA GLY A 31 -14.76 6.58 22.71
C GLY A 31 -13.89 7.30 21.69
N ALA A 32 -12.72 6.75 21.34
CA ALA A 32 -11.88 7.31 20.29
C ALA A 32 -12.57 7.19 18.92
N TYR A 33 -12.67 8.27 18.15
CA TYR A 33 -13.22 8.16 16.79
C TYR A 33 -12.18 7.55 15.84
N LEU A 34 -12.48 6.40 15.24
CA LEU A 34 -11.58 5.65 14.37
C LEU A 34 -12.15 5.53 12.96
N SER A 35 -11.25 5.33 12.01
CA SER A 35 -11.55 5.00 10.62
C SER A 35 -10.70 3.81 10.18
N GLY A 36 -11.33 2.77 9.62
CA GLY A 36 -10.64 1.62 9.05
C GLY A 36 -10.38 1.81 7.56
N TRP A 37 -9.19 1.47 7.11
CA TRP A 37 -8.78 1.57 5.71
C TRP A 37 -8.06 0.29 5.29
N GLU A 38 -8.31 -0.14 4.07
CA GLU A 38 -7.55 -1.20 3.40
C GLU A 38 -6.92 -0.62 2.14
N ALA A 39 -5.69 -1.03 1.82
CA ALA A 39 -4.99 -0.57 0.64
C ALA A 39 -4.16 -1.70 0.02
N THR A 40 -4.36 -1.94 -1.27
CA THR A 40 -3.71 -3.04 -2.01
C THR A 40 -3.08 -2.52 -3.29
N THR A 41 -1.93 -3.11 -3.67
CA THR A 41 -1.26 -2.86 -4.95
C THR A 41 -0.49 -4.10 -5.38
N THR A 42 -0.30 -4.24 -6.68
CA THR A 42 0.65 -5.21 -7.26
C THR A 42 1.81 -4.44 -7.87
N ILE A 43 3.03 -4.89 -7.65
CA ILE A 43 4.25 -4.29 -8.21
C ILE A 43 5.12 -5.38 -8.86
N ASP A 44 5.91 -5.00 -9.85
CA ASP A 44 7.01 -5.83 -10.33
C ASP A 44 8.22 -5.67 -9.40
N ARG A 45 8.60 -6.76 -8.74
CA ARG A 45 9.73 -6.78 -7.80
C ARG A 45 11.07 -6.47 -8.47
N THR A 46 11.23 -6.80 -9.75
CA THR A 46 12.48 -6.61 -10.50
C THR A 46 12.76 -5.13 -10.74
N GLU A 47 11.71 -4.31 -10.86
CA GLU A 47 11.82 -2.86 -10.97
C GLU A 47 12.44 -2.20 -9.73
N PHE A 48 12.38 -2.87 -8.58
CA PHE A 48 13.00 -2.44 -7.32
C PHE A 48 14.30 -3.22 -7.03
N GLY A 49 14.87 -3.88 -8.04
CA GLY A 49 16.13 -4.61 -7.96
C GLY A 49 16.04 -5.94 -7.18
N VAL A 50 14.83 -6.42 -6.88
CA VAL A 50 14.62 -7.70 -6.17
C VAL A 50 14.58 -8.84 -7.19
N ASN A 51 15.77 -9.36 -7.50
CA ASN A 51 15.94 -10.36 -8.57
C ASN A 51 15.86 -11.82 -8.08
N GLY A 52 15.88 -12.07 -6.77
CA GLY A 52 15.73 -13.41 -6.20
C GLY A 52 14.28 -13.91 -6.22
N GLY A 53 14.08 -15.23 -6.29
CA GLY A 53 12.76 -15.88 -6.25
C GLY A 53 12.37 -16.59 -7.56
N GLN A 54 11.13 -17.10 -7.63
CA GLN A 54 10.57 -17.75 -8.83
C GLN A 54 10.63 -16.78 -10.03
N PRO A 55 11.04 -17.21 -11.24
CA PRO A 55 11.09 -16.34 -12.41
C PRO A 55 9.76 -15.60 -12.61
N ALA A 56 9.89 -14.32 -13.00
CA ALA A 56 8.76 -13.39 -13.14
C ALA A 56 7.80 -13.81 -14.25
#